data_AF-A0A7J8MEW9-F1
#
_entry.id   AF-A0A7J8MEW9-F1
#
_cell.length_a   1.000
_cell.length_b   1.000
_cell.length_c   1.000
_cell.angle_alpha   90.00
_cell.angle_beta   90.00
_cell.angle_gamma   90.00
#
_symmetry.space_group_name_H-M   'P 1'
#
loop_
_entity.id
_entity.type
_entity.pdbx_description
1 polymer ?
#
loop_
_entity_poly.entity_id
_entity_poly.type
_entity_poly.pdbx_seq_one_letter_code
_entity_poly.pdbx_strand_id
1 'polypeptide(L)'
;MERFDHNLTNVYNFKIKAWSSIQYYRDEVLPKLLEEKIIRISPFANRLSFDAPPAVQRLRCLANYEALRFSSTILSLGETLVARMKNLSANTGGKYVSVHLRFEEVCII
;
A
#
# COMPACT_ATOMS: atom_id res chain seq x y z
N MET A 1 19.50 24.30 -6.27
CA MET A 1 18.88 22.99 -5.97
C MET A 1 18.21 23.10 -4.61
N GLU A 2 17.25 24.02 -4.45
CA GLU A 2 16.69 24.41 -3.12
C GLU A 2 15.22 24.86 -3.21
N ARG A 3 14.43 24.35 -4.18
CA ARG A 3 13.02 24.77 -4.32
C ARG A 3 12.14 24.27 -3.16
N PHE A 4 12.59 23.22 -2.49
CA PHE A 4 11.93 22.60 -1.36
C PHE A 4 12.98 22.39 -0.27
N ASP A 5 13.11 23.36 0.63
CA ASP A 5 13.70 23.12 1.95
C ASP A 5 12.88 22.04 2.70
N HIS A 6 13.22 21.75 3.95
CA HIS A 6 12.45 20.88 4.85
C HIS A 6 10.97 21.31 5.05
N ASN A 7 10.54 22.43 4.45
CA ASN A 7 9.18 22.96 4.49
C ASN A 7 8.36 22.53 3.25
N LEU A 8 7.49 21.55 3.45
CA LEU A 8 6.61 20.99 2.40
C LEU A 8 5.32 21.82 2.18
N THR A 9 5.14 22.97 2.84
CA THR A 9 3.92 23.78 2.74
C THR A 9 3.69 24.32 1.33
N ASN A 10 4.78 24.54 0.59
CA ASN A 10 4.75 25.07 -0.78
C ASN A 10 4.65 23.97 -1.86
N VAL A 11 4.53 22.70 -1.47
CA VAL A 11 4.38 21.60 -2.44
C VAL A 11 3.00 21.65 -3.06
N TYR A 12 2.96 21.66 -4.41
CA TYR A 12 1.71 21.68 -5.16
C TYR A 12 0.83 20.48 -4.78
N ASN A 13 -0.39 20.77 -4.32
CA ASN A 13 -1.36 19.74 -3.97
C ASN A 13 -2.24 19.39 -5.19
N PHE A 14 -1.91 18.28 -5.84
CA PHE A 14 -2.61 17.76 -7.01
C PHE A 14 -3.82 16.94 -6.56
N LYS A 15 -5.03 17.46 -6.81
CA LYS A 15 -6.28 16.76 -6.52
C LYS A 15 -6.62 15.78 -7.64
N ILE A 16 -6.63 14.49 -7.34
CA ILE A 16 -6.93 13.41 -8.30
C ILE A 16 -8.31 12.82 -8.02
N LYS A 17 -9.08 12.59 -9.08
CA LYS A 17 -10.37 11.89 -8.97
C LYS A 17 -10.13 10.41 -8.68
N ALA A 18 -10.99 9.82 -7.85
CA ALA A 18 -10.96 8.38 -7.64
C ALA A 18 -11.11 7.63 -8.98
N TRP A 19 -10.37 6.53 -9.12
CA TRP A 19 -10.33 5.64 -10.27
C TRP A 19 -9.92 6.34 -11.56
N SER A 20 -8.91 7.20 -11.48
CA SER A 20 -8.34 7.87 -12.66
C SER A 20 -7.62 6.88 -13.58
N SER A 21 -7.80 7.06 -14.89
CA SER A 21 -7.18 6.20 -15.91
C SER A 21 -5.67 6.41 -15.98
N ILE A 22 -4.94 5.46 -16.58
CA ILE A 22 -3.50 5.63 -16.83
C ILE A 22 -3.23 6.85 -17.72
N GLN A 23 -4.10 7.10 -18.69
CA GLN A 23 -3.96 8.22 -19.61
C GLN A 23 -4.01 9.56 -18.85
N TYR A 24 -4.91 9.69 -17.88
CA TYR A 24 -4.95 10.86 -16.98
C TYR A 24 -3.62 11.08 -16.23
N TYR A 25 -2.98 10.01 -15.76
CA TYR A 25 -1.67 10.15 -15.13
C TYR A 25 -0.58 10.63 -16.10
N ARG A 26 -0.65 10.22 -17.37
CA ARG A 26 0.31 10.63 -18.40
C ARG A 26 0.10 12.05 -18.87
N ASP A 27 -1.16 12.45 -19.04
CA ASP A 27 -1.50 13.72 -19.69
C ASP A 27 -1.63 14.87 -18.69
N GLU A 28 -2.08 14.59 -17.46
CA GLU A 28 -2.37 15.64 -16.47
C GLU A 28 -1.37 15.63 -15.31
N VAL A 29 -1.07 14.44 -14.76
CA VAL A 29 -0.25 14.34 -13.53
C VAL A 29 1.23 14.43 -13.85
N LEU A 30 1.70 13.74 -14.89
CA LEU A 30 3.11 13.69 -15.26
C LEU A 30 3.67 15.06 -15.67
N PRO A 31 3.02 15.88 -16.50
CA PRO A 31 3.53 17.22 -16.84
C PRO A 31 3.68 18.09 -15.59
N LYS A 32 2.72 18.01 -14.67
CA LYS A 32 2.77 18.76 -13.42
C LYS A 32 3.89 18.29 -12.49
N LEU A 33 4.12 16.98 -12.42
CA LEU A 33 5.28 16.43 -11.71
C LEU A 33 6.60 16.92 -12.32
N LEU A 34 6.71 16.98 -13.65
CA LEU A 34 7.92 17.43 -14.33
C LEU A 34 8.18 18.93 -14.14
N GLU A 35 7.12 19.75 -14.08
CA GLU A 35 7.16 21.19 -13.80
C GLU A 35 7.54 21.48 -12.34
N GLU A 36 6.81 20.87 -11.39
CA GLU A 36 6.95 21.17 -9.97
C GLU A 36 8.10 20.39 -9.32
N LYS A 37 8.60 19.32 -9.94
CA LYS A 37 9.57 18.33 -9.40
C LYS A 37 9.06 17.51 -8.22
N ILE A 38 8.23 18.09 -7.37
CA ILE A 38 7.55 17.44 -6.24
C ILE A 38 6.09 17.86 -6.26
N ILE A 39 5.18 16.87 -6.22
CA ILE A 39 3.75 17.11 -6.07
C ILE A 39 3.20 16.25 -4.93
N ARG A 40 2.21 16.77 -4.22
CA ARG A 40 1.42 16.03 -3.24
C ARG A 40 0.13 15.59 -3.90
N ILE A 41 -0.10 14.30 -4.03
CA ILE A 41 -1.36 13.78 -4.57
C ILE A 41 -2.39 13.62 -3.44
N SER A 42 -3.59 14.19 -3.59
CA SER A 42 -4.71 14.00 -2.66
C SER A 42 -6.04 13.73 -3.39
N PRO A 43 -6.98 12.95 -2.81
CA PRO A 43 -6.84 12.09 -1.64
C PRO A 43 -5.90 10.89 -1.89
N PHE A 44 -5.54 10.15 -0.82
CA PHE A 44 -4.64 9.00 -0.96
C PHE A 44 -5.34 7.75 -1.52
N ALA A 45 -6.62 7.59 -1.20
CA ALA A 45 -7.38 6.43 -1.59
C ALA A 45 -7.76 6.44 -3.08
N ASN A 46 -7.90 5.25 -3.64
CA ASN A 46 -8.63 4.99 -4.88
C ASN A 46 -8.09 5.74 -6.11
N ARG A 47 -6.78 5.92 -6.23
CA ARG A 47 -6.17 6.79 -7.24
C ARG A 47 -6.19 6.23 -8.67
N LEU A 48 -5.55 5.07 -8.88
CA LEU A 48 -5.49 4.41 -10.18
C LEU A 48 -6.69 3.49 -10.38
N SER A 49 -7.33 3.59 -11.55
CA SER A 49 -8.45 2.77 -11.95
C SER A 49 -8.18 1.25 -11.89
N PHE A 50 -9.25 0.48 -11.70
CA PHE A 50 -9.20 -0.98 -11.73
C PHE A 50 -9.08 -1.57 -13.13
N ASP A 51 -9.42 -0.81 -14.16
CA ASP A 51 -9.34 -1.21 -15.57
C ASP A 51 -7.93 -1.09 -16.18
N ALA A 52 -6.91 -0.72 -15.37
CA ALA A 52 -5.53 -0.68 -15.84
C ALA A 52 -5.05 -2.06 -16.35
N PRO A 53 -4.15 -2.11 -17.35
CA PRO A 53 -3.65 -3.36 -17.90
C PRO A 53 -3.03 -4.28 -16.83
N PRO A 54 -3.10 -5.61 -17.02
CA PRO A 54 -2.66 -6.57 -16.01
C PRO A 54 -1.23 -6.37 -15.49
N ALA A 55 -0.29 -5.96 -16.35
CA ALA A 55 1.09 -5.67 -15.95
C ALA A 55 1.17 -4.50 -14.94
N VAL A 56 0.38 -3.45 -15.14
CA VAL A 56 0.32 -2.29 -14.25
C VAL A 56 -0.33 -2.68 -12.92
N GLN A 57 -1.39 -3.49 -12.96
CA GLN A 57 -2.02 -3.99 -11.74
C GLN A 57 -1.09 -4.88 -10.91
N ARG A 58 -0.34 -5.77 -11.57
CA ARG A 58 0.68 -6.60 -10.89
C ARG A 58 1.75 -5.74 -10.23
N LEU A 59 2.27 -4.74 -10.94
CA LEU A 59 3.25 -3.80 -10.38
C LEU A 59 2.68 -3.04 -9.19
N ARG A 60 1.44 -2.55 -9.28
CA ARG A 60 0.74 -1.87 -8.17
C ARG A 60 0.66 -2.77 -6.94
N CYS A 61 0.24 -4.02 -7.11
CA CYS A 61 0.14 -4.97 -6.01
C CYS A 61 1.52 -5.29 -5.41
N LEU A 62 2.53 -5.55 -6.24
CA LEU A 62 3.88 -5.84 -5.77
C LEU A 62 4.49 -4.66 -5.02
N ALA A 63 4.39 -3.44 -5.55
CA ALA A 63 4.90 -2.25 -4.89
C ALA A 63 4.23 -2.02 -3.53
N ASN A 64 2.92 -2.20 -3.43
CA ASN A 64 2.20 -2.09 -2.16
C ASN A 64 2.61 -3.20 -1.19
N TYR A 65 2.75 -4.44 -1.65
CA TYR A 65 3.20 -5.57 -0.83
C TYR A 65 4.60 -5.35 -0.26
N GLU A 66 5.53 -4.87 -1.09
CA GLU A 66 6.91 -4.59 -0.70
C GLU A 66 7.02 -3.41 0.28
N ALA A 67 6.23 -2.36 0.07
CA ALA A 67 6.22 -1.18 0.92
C ALA A 67 5.55 -1.42 2.30
N LEU A 68 4.55 -2.30 2.36
CA LEU A 68 3.83 -2.62 3.61
C LEU A 68 4.59 -3.68 4.40
N ARG A 69 5.56 -3.22 5.21
CA ARG A 69 6.31 -4.06 6.15
C ARG A 69 5.83 -3.83 7.58
N PHE A 70 5.77 -4.91 8.37
CA PHE A 70 5.57 -4.79 9.80
C PHE A 70 6.77 -4.09 10.45
N SER A 71 6.52 -3.34 11.53
CA SER A 71 7.62 -2.88 12.38
C SER A 71 8.39 -4.07 12.95
N SER A 72 9.68 -3.87 13.23
CA SER A 72 10.54 -4.92 13.80
C SER A 72 9.93 -5.55 15.05
N THR A 73 9.33 -4.74 15.92
CA THR A 73 8.67 -5.20 17.15
C THR A 73 7.48 -6.12 16.87
N ILE A 74 6.62 -5.78 15.91
CA ILE A 74 5.46 -6.61 15.55
C ILE A 74 5.92 -7.92 14.90
N LEU A 75 6.92 -7.85 14.03
CA LEU A 75 7.49 -9.02 13.37
C LEU A 75 8.09 -10.00 14.40
N SER A 76 8.92 -9.50 15.31
CA SER A 76 9.56 -10.29 16.37
C SER A 76 8.53 -10.97 17.30
N LEU A 77 7.45 -10.27 17.62
CA LEU A 77 6.34 -10.84 18.37
C LEU A 77 5.65 -11.98 17.59
N GLY A 78 5.38 -11.76 16.30
CA GLY A 78 4.80 -12.77 15.42
C GLY A 78 5.66 -14.03 15.30
N GLU A 79 6.96 -13.87 15.12
CA GLU A 79 7.92 -14.98 15.07
C GLU A 79 7.96 -15.76 16.38
N THR A 80 7.94 -15.06 17.52
CA THR A 80 7.87 -15.69 18.84
C THR A 80 6.59 -16.51 19.02
N LEU A 81 5.45 -15.99 18.58
CA LEU A 81 4.16 -16.72 18.62
C LEU A 81 4.21 -17.98 17.77
N VAL A 82 4.75 -17.89 16.54
CA VAL A 82 4.91 -19.04 15.65
C VAL A 82 5.83 -20.09 16.25
N ALA A 83 6.96 -19.68 16.83
CA ALA A 83 7.89 -20.60 17.49
C ALA A 83 7.21 -21.36 18.64
N ARG A 84 6.41 -20.67 19.46
CA ARG A 84 5.64 -21.30 20.55
C ARG A 84 4.60 -22.28 20.02
N MET A 85 3.83 -21.91 18.99
CA MET A 85 2.84 -22.81 18.39
C MET A 85 3.48 -24.09 17.82
N LYS A 86 4.62 -23.96 17.15
CA LYS A 86 5.38 -25.12 16.65
C LYS A 86 5.87 -26.02 17.78
N ASN A 87 6.42 -25.44 18.85
CA ASN A 87 6.89 -26.21 20.01
C ASN A 87 5.75 -26.95 20.72
N LEU A 88 4.60 -26.30 20.92
CA LEU A 88 3.42 -26.91 21.53
C LEU A 88 2.79 -28.00 20.64
N SER A 89 3.01 -27.91 19.33
CA SER A 89 2.55 -28.90 18.35
C SER A 89 3.61 -29.98 18.08
N ALA A 90 4.54 -30.23 19.00
CA ALA A 90 5.63 -31.21 18.80
C ALA A 90 5.09 -32.62 18.46
N ASN A 91 3.98 -33.03 19.09
CA ASN A 91 3.34 -34.33 18.85
C ASN A 91 2.77 -34.48 17.42
N THR A 92 2.57 -33.38 16.69
CA THR A 92 2.15 -33.36 15.28
C THR A 92 3.30 -32.95 14.34
N GLY A 93 4.54 -33.00 14.81
CA GLY A 93 5.73 -32.59 14.05
C GLY A 93 5.81 -31.07 13.83
N GLY A 94 5.26 -30.27 14.75
CA GLY A 94 5.26 -28.81 14.69
C GLY A 94 4.23 -28.23 13.71
N LYS A 95 3.27 -29.04 13.25
CA LYS A 95 2.22 -28.62 12.30
C LYS A 95 1.02 -28.06 13.06
N TYR A 96 0.55 -26.89 12.65
CA TYR A 96 -0.65 -26.23 13.17
C TYR A 96 -1.44 -25.59 12.02
N VAL A 97 -2.73 -25.31 12.26
CA VAL A 97 -3.61 -24.58 11.33
C VAL A 97 -3.97 -23.25 11.98
N SER A 98 -3.89 -22.16 11.21
CA SER A 98 -4.35 -20.84 11.63
C SER A 98 -5.55 -20.43 10.78
N VAL A 99 -6.62 -19.97 11.43
CA VAL A 99 -7.85 -19.53 10.78
C VAL A 99 -8.12 -18.10 11.19
N HIS A 100 -8.25 -17.21 10.21
CA HIS A 100 -8.74 -15.85 10.43
C HIS A 100 -10.25 -15.83 10.16
N LEU A 101 -11.03 -15.75 11.23
CA LEU A 101 -12.49 -15.64 11.15
C LEU A 101 -12.88 -14.16 11.23
N ARG A 102 -13.48 -13.63 10.16
CA ARG A 102 -14.01 -12.27 10.11
C ARG A 102 -15.53 -12.34 10.18
N PHE A 103 -16.09 -11.88 11.30
CA PHE A 103 -17.53 -11.89 11.57
C PHE A 103 -18.21 -10.54 11.33
N GLU A 104 -17.56 -9.60 10.65
CA GLU A 104 -18.17 -8.30 10.35
C GLU A 104 -19.25 -8.46 9.28
N GLU A 105 -20.46 -7.97 9.57
CA GLU A 105 -21.47 -7.73 8.55
C GLU A 105 -20.97 -6.63 7.60
N VAL A 106 -20.74 -7.00 6.35
CA VAL A 106 -20.52 -6.00 5.31
C VAL A 106 -21.89 -5.40 5.02
N CYS A 107 -22.17 -4.19 5.51
CA CYS A 107 -23.26 -3.39 4.97
C CYS A 107 -22.98 -3.19 3.47
N ILE A 108 -23.67 -3.97 2.65
CA ILE A 108 -23.82 -3.69 1.22
C ILE A 108 -24.77 -2.50 1.18
N ILE A 109 -24.21 -1.29 1.10
CA ILE A 109 -24.93 -0.06 0.77
C ILE A 109 -24.91 0.12 -0.74
#